data_AF-A0A832RVN4-F1
#
_entry.id   AF-A0A832RVN4-F1
#
_cell.length_a   1.000
_cell.length_b   1.000
_cell.length_c   1.000
_cell.angle_alpha   90.00
_cell.angle_beta   90.00
_cell.angle_gamma   90.00
#
_symmetry.space_group_name_H-M   'P 1'
#
loop_
_entity.id
_entity.type
_entity.pdbx_description
1 polymer ?
#
loop_
_entity_poly.entity_id
_entity_poly.type
_entity_poly.pdbx_seq_one_letter_code
_entity_poly.pdbx_strand_id
1 'polypeptide(L)'
;MLQGVLWVSILLLLSASLYPRRERMLLGAAGWWAFCVHWLLQPSHYAAIADWYNVVVTLGAAALCALIGYLMLSFYRGSPALSERALLTLTRASAIGGMVYFPFAQLDTLQSMLEMEVASQTVWLVGALGHAALLLPPSHIVVQGFDIEIVLACTAIESIALFTGLILATDAAGRRKLMALLASVPVIYVLNLFRNAFVVIATGYLWFSSDPYESFYVAHAVLAKVGSTLALVAIAYVVLWLLPELLDVIDEFVSLLRRRGR
;
A
#
# COMPACT_ATOMS: atom_id res chain seq x y z
N MET A 1 -10.23 -8.62 -18.80
CA MET A 1 -9.48 -7.53 -19.48
C MET A 1 -8.75 -6.62 -18.48
N LEU A 2 -9.39 -6.16 -17.40
CA LEU A 2 -8.79 -5.33 -16.32
C LEU A 2 -7.51 -5.91 -15.69
N GLN A 3 -7.51 -7.21 -15.38
CA GLN A 3 -6.35 -7.89 -14.79
C GLN A 3 -5.14 -7.97 -15.73
N GLY A 4 -5.38 -8.15 -17.04
CA GLY A 4 -4.32 -8.24 -18.03
C GLY A 4 -3.53 -6.92 -18.15
N VAL A 5 -4.22 -5.78 -18.13
CA VAL A 5 -3.59 -4.45 -18.21
C VAL A 5 -2.68 -4.19 -17.01
N LEU A 6 -3.10 -4.62 -15.82
CA LEU A 6 -2.31 -4.49 -14.59
C LEU A 6 -1.01 -5.30 -14.64
N TRP A 7 -1.08 -6.58 -14.99
CA TRP A 7 0.12 -7.41 -15.04
C TRP A 7 1.07 -6.96 -16.14
N VAL A 8 0.54 -6.53 -17.29
CA VAL A 8 1.34 -5.92 -18.36
C VAL A 8 2.03 -4.65 -17.88
N SER A 9 1.34 -3.77 -17.13
CA SER A 9 1.96 -2.56 -16.60
C SER A 9 3.10 -2.89 -15.64
N ILE A 10 2.90 -3.81 -14.69
CA ILE A 10 3.93 -4.23 -13.73
C ILE A 10 5.14 -4.83 -14.46
N LEU A 11 4.92 -5.71 -15.45
CA LEU A 11 6.00 -6.29 -16.25
C LEU A 11 6.80 -5.23 -17.02
N LEU A 12 6.13 -4.22 -17.58
CA LEU A 12 6.80 -3.11 -18.27
C LEU A 12 7.62 -2.25 -17.29
N LEU A 13 7.08 -1.94 -16.11
CA LEU A 13 7.78 -1.19 -15.07
C LEU A 13 9.00 -1.97 -14.52
N LEU A 14 8.88 -3.28 -14.32
CA LEU A 14 10.00 -4.15 -13.96
C LEU A 14 11.06 -4.19 -15.07
N SER A 15 10.62 -4.33 -16.33
CA SER A 15 11.53 -4.34 -17.48
C SER A 15 12.30 -3.02 -17.59
N ALA A 16 11.64 -1.88 -17.40
CA ALA A 16 12.27 -0.56 -17.34
C ALA A 16 13.29 -0.44 -16.21
N SER A 17 13.06 -1.14 -15.10
CA SER A 17 13.94 -1.10 -13.93
C SER A 17 15.25 -1.88 -14.10
N LEU A 18 15.23 -2.94 -14.92
CA LEU A 18 16.34 -3.86 -15.16
C LEU A 18 17.09 -3.58 -16.46
N TYR A 19 16.42 -2.99 -17.45
CA TYR A 19 17.02 -2.77 -18.77
C TYR A 19 18.11 -1.67 -18.71
N PRO A 20 19.32 -1.92 -19.26
CA PRO A 20 20.46 -1.02 -19.05
C PRO A 20 20.51 0.17 -20.01
N ARG A 21 19.79 0.11 -21.13
CA ARG A 21 19.87 1.14 -22.19
C ARG A 21 18.82 2.23 -22.03
N ARG A 22 18.99 3.34 -22.77
CA ARG A 22 18.10 4.52 -22.74
C ARG A 22 16.65 4.19 -23.09
N GLU A 23 16.40 3.14 -23.87
CA GLU A 23 15.04 2.68 -24.21
C GLU A 23 14.25 2.20 -22.98
N ARG A 24 14.92 1.98 -21.83
CA ARG A 24 14.24 1.74 -20.54
C ARG A 24 13.24 2.83 -20.18
N MET A 25 13.49 4.06 -20.64
CA MET A 25 12.58 5.19 -20.45
C MET A 25 11.29 5.05 -21.25
N LEU A 26 11.35 4.47 -22.46
CA LEU A 26 10.17 4.16 -23.25
C LEU A 26 9.36 3.02 -22.62
N LEU A 27 10.05 1.97 -22.14
CA LEU A 27 9.40 0.86 -21.43
C LEU A 27 8.68 1.37 -20.18
N GLY A 28 9.34 2.24 -19.40
CA GLY A 28 8.74 2.84 -18.22
C GLY A 28 7.56 3.72 -18.56
N ALA A 29 7.68 4.59 -19.58
CA ALA A 29 6.57 5.41 -20.06
C ALA A 29 5.34 4.57 -20.47
N ALA A 30 5.57 3.50 -21.24
CA ALA A 30 4.52 2.56 -21.64
C ALA A 30 3.90 1.86 -20.42
N GLY A 31 4.71 1.41 -19.46
CA GLY A 31 4.23 0.79 -18.21
C GLY A 31 3.36 1.73 -17.38
N TRP A 32 3.80 2.98 -17.19
CA TRP A 32 3.03 3.99 -16.47
C TRP A 32 1.72 4.37 -17.17
N TRP A 33 1.70 4.43 -18.50
CA TRP A 33 0.45 4.65 -19.23
C TRP A 33 -0.49 3.45 -19.21
N ALA A 34 0.03 2.22 -19.29
CA ALA A 34 -0.79 1.03 -19.06
C ALA A 34 -1.38 1.04 -17.64
N PHE A 35 -0.61 1.46 -16.64
CA PHE A 35 -1.09 1.58 -15.26
C PHE A 35 -2.12 2.70 -15.11
N CYS A 36 -1.95 3.82 -15.81
CA CYS A 36 -2.95 4.88 -15.93
C CYS A 36 -4.28 4.34 -16.49
N VAL A 37 -4.24 3.57 -17.58
CA VAL A 37 -5.43 2.94 -18.15
C VAL A 37 -6.10 2.01 -17.14
N HIS A 38 -5.33 1.19 -16.42
CA HIS A 38 -5.90 0.34 -15.36
C HIS A 38 -6.67 1.18 -14.33
N TRP A 39 -6.07 2.25 -13.81
CA TRP A 39 -6.72 3.12 -12.82
C TRP A 39 -7.92 3.88 -13.38
N LEU A 40 -7.94 4.25 -14.67
CA LEU A 40 -9.09 4.90 -15.31
C LEU A 40 -10.30 3.97 -15.51
N LEU A 41 -10.11 2.66 -15.42
CA LEU A 41 -11.21 1.70 -15.53
C LEU A 41 -11.93 1.43 -14.20
N GLN A 42 -11.36 1.86 -13.06
CA GLN A 42 -11.92 1.65 -11.72
C GLN A 42 -13.03 2.62 -11.28
N PRO A 43 -13.06 3.91 -11.68
CA PRO A 43 -14.02 4.90 -11.17
C PRO A 43 -15.49 4.49 -11.34
N SER A 44 -15.85 3.84 -12.46
CA SER A 44 -17.23 3.40 -12.70
C SER A 44 -17.69 2.35 -11.69
N HIS A 45 -16.80 1.45 -11.28
CA HIS A 45 -17.07 0.45 -10.26
C HIS A 45 -17.33 1.10 -8.89
N TYR A 46 -16.44 1.99 -8.45
CA TYR A 46 -16.58 2.66 -7.16
C TYR A 46 -17.78 3.63 -7.11
N ALA A 47 -18.08 4.31 -8.23
CA ALA A 47 -19.27 5.14 -8.33
C ALA A 47 -20.57 4.32 -8.19
N ALA A 48 -20.59 3.08 -8.70
CA ALA A 48 -21.77 2.21 -8.61
C ALA A 48 -22.10 1.77 -7.16
N ILE A 49 -21.09 1.72 -6.27
CA ILE A 49 -21.25 1.42 -4.84
C ILE A 49 -21.26 2.67 -3.95
N ALA A 50 -21.43 3.86 -4.54
CA ALA A 50 -21.41 5.16 -3.86
C ALA A 50 -20.13 5.48 -3.08
N ASP A 51 -19.01 4.84 -3.43
CA ASP A 51 -17.70 5.07 -2.80
C ASP A 51 -16.94 6.18 -3.55
N TRP A 52 -17.38 7.41 -3.33
CA TRP A 52 -16.80 8.59 -3.96
C TRP A 52 -15.35 8.87 -3.55
N TYR A 53 -14.94 8.39 -2.37
CA TYR A 53 -13.56 8.51 -1.93
C TYR A 53 -12.64 7.75 -2.88
N ASN A 54 -12.94 6.48 -3.15
CA ASN A 54 -12.14 5.67 -4.06
C ASN A 54 -12.24 6.12 -5.52
N VAL A 55 -13.35 6.73 -5.94
CA VAL A 55 -13.44 7.40 -7.26
C VAL A 55 -12.37 8.49 -7.39
N VAL A 56 -12.25 9.38 -6.39
CA VAL A 56 -11.26 10.48 -6.44
C VAL A 56 -9.83 9.94 -6.36
N VAL A 57 -9.58 8.96 -5.50
CA VAL A 57 -8.25 8.35 -5.34
C VAL A 57 -7.78 7.68 -6.64
N THR A 58 -8.65 6.91 -7.30
CA THR A 58 -8.30 6.21 -8.55
C THR A 58 -8.05 7.19 -9.71
N LEU A 59 -8.82 8.27 -9.81
CA LEU A 59 -8.56 9.36 -10.77
C LEU A 59 -7.23 10.09 -10.50
N GLY A 60 -6.93 10.36 -9.22
CA GLY A 60 -5.65 10.93 -8.81
C GLY A 60 -4.47 10.02 -9.16
N ALA A 61 -4.60 8.71 -8.91
CA ALA A 61 -3.61 7.71 -9.28
C ALA A 61 -3.40 7.67 -10.79
N ALA A 62 -4.47 7.69 -11.59
CA ALA A 62 -4.39 7.77 -13.05
C ALA A 62 -3.64 9.02 -13.52
N ALA A 63 -3.96 10.20 -12.96
CA ALA A 63 -3.29 11.46 -13.30
C ALA A 63 -1.79 11.42 -12.96
N LEU A 64 -1.42 10.87 -11.80
CA LEU A 64 -0.02 10.69 -11.41
C LEU A 64 0.70 9.72 -12.35
N CYS A 65 0.08 8.59 -12.70
CA CYS A 65 0.64 7.63 -13.66
C CYS A 65 0.85 8.28 -15.03
N ALA A 66 -0.13 9.05 -15.53
CA ALA A 66 0.00 9.79 -16.78
C ALA A 66 1.15 10.80 -16.74
N LEU A 67 1.29 11.53 -15.63
CA LEU A 67 2.37 12.48 -15.41
C LEU A 67 3.74 11.80 -15.44
N ILE A 68 3.93 10.73 -14.68
CA ILE A 68 5.23 10.02 -14.65
C ILE A 68 5.55 9.42 -16.02
N GLY A 69 4.55 8.83 -16.70
CA GLY A 69 4.73 8.33 -18.07
C GLY A 69 5.16 9.43 -19.05
N TYR A 70 4.56 10.61 -18.94
CA TYR A 70 4.99 11.79 -19.71
C TYR A 70 6.43 12.22 -19.39
N LEU A 71 6.81 12.26 -18.11
CA LEU A 71 8.16 12.66 -17.69
C LEU A 71 9.25 11.67 -18.15
N MET A 72 8.94 10.38 -18.15
CA MET A 72 9.85 9.37 -18.70
C MET A 72 10.02 9.54 -20.23
N LEU A 73 8.93 9.84 -20.94
CA LEU A 73 9.01 10.13 -22.37
C LEU A 73 9.77 11.43 -22.67
N SER A 74 9.58 12.49 -21.87
CA SER A 74 10.32 13.74 -22.04
C SER A 74 11.81 13.55 -21.78
N PHE A 75 12.18 12.73 -20.78
CA PHE A 75 13.55 12.30 -20.54
C PHE A 75 14.12 11.58 -21.78
N TYR A 76 13.40 10.60 -22.34
CA TYR A 76 13.83 9.89 -23.54
C TYR A 76 14.09 10.84 -24.71
N ARG A 77 13.20 11.83 -24.92
CA ARG A 77 13.31 12.85 -25.98
C ARG A 77 14.42 13.88 -25.76
N GLY A 78 15.08 13.87 -24.59
CA GLY A 78 16.21 14.76 -24.29
C GLY A 78 15.86 16.04 -23.54
N SER A 79 14.63 16.17 -23.02
CA SER A 79 14.17 17.31 -22.22
C SER A 79 13.71 16.85 -20.82
N PRO A 80 14.65 16.39 -19.96
CA PRO A 80 14.31 15.85 -18.65
C PRO A 80 13.91 16.96 -17.68
N ALA A 81 12.78 16.77 -16.98
CA ALA A 81 12.35 17.64 -15.88
C ALA A 81 12.63 17.02 -14.50
N LEU A 82 12.89 15.71 -14.46
CA LEU A 82 13.38 14.95 -13.31
C LEU A 82 14.63 14.18 -13.72
N SER A 83 15.46 13.86 -12.73
CA SER A 83 16.63 13.03 -12.87
C SER A 83 16.24 11.60 -13.24
N GLU A 84 17.14 10.94 -13.96
CA GLU A 84 16.99 9.52 -14.28
C GLU A 84 16.79 8.67 -13.02
N ARG A 85 17.54 8.99 -11.97
CA ARG A 85 17.49 8.31 -10.68
C ARG A 85 16.11 8.42 -10.03
N ALA A 86 15.51 9.60 -10.00
CA ALA A 86 14.18 9.78 -9.44
C ALA A 86 13.12 9.01 -10.23
N LEU A 87 13.13 9.13 -11.56
CA LEU A 87 12.18 8.41 -12.41
C LEU A 87 12.29 6.88 -12.26
N LEU A 88 13.51 6.35 -12.22
CA LEU A 88 13.73 4.91 -12.04
C LEU A 88 13.40 4.46 -10.62
N THR A 89 13.65 5.29 -9.59
CA THR A 89 13.28 4.96 -8.21
C THR A 89 11.76 4.86 -8.06
N LEU A 90 11.00 5.82 -8.60
CA LEU A 90 9.54 5.77 -8.61
C LEU A 90 9.02 4.54 -9.38
N THR A 91 9.58 4.28 -10.56
CA THR A 91 9.21 3.12 -11.40
C THR A 91 9.48 1.80 -10.69
N ARG A 92 10.66 1.64 -10.08
CA ARG A 92 11.05 0.47 -9.28
C ARG A 92 10.14 0.30 -8.07
N ALA A 93 9.86 1.38 -7.35
CA ALA A 93 9.04 1.34 -6.15
C ALA A 93 7.62 0.86 -6.47
N SER A 94 7.01 1.39 -7.53
CA SER A 94 5.69 0.96 -7.99
C SER A 94 5.69 -0.47 -8.52
N ALA A 95 6.72 -0.88 -9.25
CA ALA A 95 6.84 -2.25 -9.74
C ALA A 95 6.95 -3.27 -8.59
N ILE A 96 7.84 -3.02 -7.63
CA ILE A 96 8.07 -3.90 -6.48
C ILE A 96 6.83 -3.90 -5.57
N GLY A 97 6.29 -2.73 -5.23
CA GLY A 97 5.09 -2.62 -4.41
C GLY A 97 3.90 -3.35 -5.07
N GLY A 98 3.73 -3.17 -6.38
CA GLY A 98 2.72 -3.90 -7.15
C GLY A 98 2.91 -5.41 -7.09
N MET A 99 4.15 -5.91 -7.25
CA MET A 99 4.46 -7.33 -7.13
C MET A 99 4.23 -7.90 -5.73
N VAL A 100 4.34 -7.10 -4.67
CA VAL A 100 4.06 -7.55 -3.30
C VAL A 100 2.56 -7.56 -3.02
N TYR A 101 1.82 -6.55 -3.48
CA TYR A 101 0.39 -6.38 -3.17
C TYR A 101 -0.55 -7.16 -4.09
N PHE A 102 -0.39 -7.03 -5.40
CA PHE A 102 -1.39 -7.52 -6.35
C PHE A 102 -1.56 -9.04 -6.43
N PRO A 103 -0.58 -9.91 -6.10
CA PRO A 103 -0.87 -11.33 -5.95
C PRO A 103 -1.99 -11.60 -4.94
N PHE A 104 -1.97 -10.90 -3.80
CA PHE A 104 -3.01 -11.05 -2.76
C PHE A 104 -4.30 -10.34 -3.11
N ALA A 105 -4.26 -9.24 -3.88
CA ALA A 105 -5.46 -8.50 -4.27
C ALA A 105 -6.16 -9.05 -5.52
N GLN A 106 -5.54 -9.96 -6.28
CA GLN A 106 -6.08 -10.48 -7.55
C GLN A 106 -6.29 -12.00 -7.57
N LEU A 107 -5.75 -12.72 -6.59
CA LEU A 107 -5.91 -14.17 -6.48
C LEU A 107 -6.66 -14.48 -5.18
N ASP A 108 -7.94 -14.84 -5.30
CA ASP A 108 -8.83 -15.14 -4.17
C ASP A 108 -8.23 -16.18 -3.19
N THR A 109 -7.48 -17.15 -3.72
CA THR A 109 -6.76 -18.15 -2.90
C THR A 109 -5.69 -17.51 -2.02
N LEU A 110 -4.85 -16.62 -2.56
CA LEU A 110 -3.83 -15.95 -1.76
C LEU A 110 -4.44 -14.94 -0.79
N GLN A 111 -5.50 -14.25 -1.23
CA GLN A 111 -6.26 -13.32 -0.41
C GLN A 111 -6.80 -14.03 0.85
N SER A 112 -7.60 -15.08 0.65
CA SER A 112 -8.23 -15.84 1.73
C SER A 112 -7.21 -16.51 2.65
N MET A 113 -6.08 -17.00 2.11
CA MET A 113 -4.98 -17.53 2.92
C MET A 113 -4.38 -16.49 3.85
N LEU A 114 -4.13 -15.27 3.35
CA LEU A 114 -3.54 -14.20 4.15
C LEU A 114 -4.53 -13.68 5.21
N GLU A 115 -5.79 -13.48 4.83
CA GLU A 115 -6.87 -13.07 5.73
C GLU A 115 -7.06 -14.09 6.86
N MET A 116 -7.08 -15.39 6.53
CA MET A 116 -7.19 -16.47 7.51
C MET A 116 -5.99 -16.52 8.47
N GLU A 117 -4.78 -16.38 7.96
CA GLU A 117 -3.57 -16.38 8.79
C GLU A 117 -3.58 -15.21 9.78
N VAL A 118 -3.88 -13.99 9.30
CA VAL A 118 -3.97 -12.80 10.16
C VAL A 118 -5.12 -12.93 11.17
N ALA A 119 -6.25 -13.51 10.76
CA ALA A 119 -7.36 -13.76 11.68
C ALA A 119 -6.98 -14.75 12.78
N SER A 120 -6.31 -15.86 12.43
CA SER A 120 -5.82 -16.84 13.39
C SER A 120 -4.84 -16.24 14.40
N GLN A 121 -3.87 -15.46 13.93
CA GLN A 121 -2.91 -14.77 14.81
C GLN A 121 -3.58 -13.70 15.68
N THR A 122 -4.62 -13.03 15.16
CA THR A 122 -5.42 -12.08 15.93
C THR A 122 -6.16 -12.81 17.07
N VAL A 123 -6.79 -13.95 16.80
CA VAL A 123 -7.42 -14.79 17.83
C VAL A 123 -6.41 -15.23 18.89
N TRP A 124 -5.23 -15.68 18.47
CA TRP A 124 -4.15 -16.03 19.40
C TRP A 124 -3.76 -14.86 20.30
N LEU A 125 -3.59 -13.66 19.75
CA LEU A 125 -3.24 -12.46 20.51
C LEU A 125 -4.37 -12.04 21.47
N VAL A 126 -5.62 -12.10 21.03
CA VAL A 126 -6.80 -11.83 21.89
C VAL A 126 -6.85 -12.79 23.07
N GLY A 127 -6.57 -14.08 22.84
CA GLY A 127 -6.42 -15.09 23.89
C GLY A 127 -5.27 -14.79 24.85
N ALA A 128 -4.11 -14.36 24.33
CA ALA A 128 -2.96 -13.95 25.13
C ALA A 128 -3.26 -12.71 26.01
N LEU A 129 -4.17 -11.85 25.58
CA LEU A 129 -4.68 -10.70 26.34
C LEU A 129 -5.77 -11.07 27.37
N GLY A 130 -6.15 -12.35 27.48
CA GLY A 130 -7.10 -12.85 28.46
C GLY A 130 -8.57 -12.82 28.03
N HIS A 131 -8.85 -12.65 26.73
CA HIS A 131 -10.20 -12.64 26.19
C HIS A 131 -10.48 -13.88 25.33
N ALA A 132 -11.68 -14.44 25.43
CA ALA A 132 -12.10 -15.53 24.57
C ALA A 132 -12.50 -15.00 23.18
N ALA A 133 -11.95 -15.63 22.13
CA ALA A 133 -12.29 -15.37 20.73
C ALA A 133 -12.39 -16.69 19.97
N LEU A 134 -13.38 -16.80 19.08
CA LEU A 134 -13.58 -17.95 18.21
C LEU A 134 -13.27 -17.55 16.77
N LEU A 135 -12.41 -18.32 16.10
CA LEU A 135 -12.19 -18.20 14.66
C LEU A 135 -13.24 -19.03 13.92
N LEU A 136 -14.03 -18.39 13.07
CA LEU A 136 -14.84 -19.05 12.05
C LEU A 136 -14.12 -18.89 10.70
N PRO A 137 -13.61 -19.98 10.10
CA PRO A 137 -12.95 -19.90 8.81
C PRO A 137 -13.86 -19.30 7.72
N PRO A 138 -13.30 -18.53 6.77
CA PRO A 138 -11.86 -18.30 6.59
C PRO A 138 -11.28 -17.23 7.53
N SER A 139 -11.99 -16.14 7.83
CA SER A 139 -11.40 -14.96 8.48
C SER A 139 -12.34 -14.23 9.45
N HIS A 140 -13.42 -14.87 9.89
CA HIS A 140 -14.38 -14.31 10.84
C HIS A 140 -13.93 -14.55 12.28
N ILE A 141 -13.98 -13.52 13.12
CA ILE A 141 -13.64 -13.61 14.54
C ILE A 141 -14.86 -13.22 15.37
N VAL A 142 -15.30 -14.16 16.21
CA VAL A 142 -16.43 -13.95 17.11
C VAL A 142 -15.94 -13.72 18.54
N VAL A 143 -16.30 -12.58 19.12
CA VAL A 143 -16.09 -12.25 20.53
C VAL A 143 -17.42 -11.82 21.14
N GLN A 144 -17.82 -12.47 22.24
CA GLN A 144 -19.10 -12.21 22.93
C GLN A 144 -20.34 -12.26 21.99
N GLY A 145 -20.29 -13.10 20.95
CA GLY A 145 -21.38 -13.25 19.99
C GLY A 145 -21.40 -12.21 18.86
N PHE A 146 -20.46 -11.26 18.84
CA PHE A 146 -20.29 -10.31 17.74
C PHE A 146 -19.25 -10.81 16.76
N ASP A 147 -19.60 -10.83 15.48
CA ASP A 147 -18.79 -11.31 14.36
C ASP A 147 -18.09 -10.16 13.64
N ILE A 148 -16.76 -10.24 13.53
CA ILE A 148 -15.92 -9.28 12.82
C ILE A 148 -15.07 -10.03 11.79
N GLU A 149 -15.22 -9.68 10.52
CA GLU A 149 -14.44 -10.25 9.42
C GLU A 149 -13.10 -9.51 9.24
N ILE A 150 -12.01 -10.26 9.12
CA ILE A 150 -10.71 -9.73 8.68
C ILE A 150 -10.66 -9.75 7.15
N VAL A 151 -10.72 -8.55 6.56
CA VAL A 151 -10.53 -8.32 5.12
C VAL A 151 -9.07 -7.97 4.79
N LEU A 152 -8.72 -8.00 3.50
CA LEU A 152 -7.36 -7.70 3.01
C LEU A 152 -6.77 -6.40 3.56
N ALA A 153 -7.58 -5.33 3.66
CA ALA A 153 -7.15 -4.04 4.21
C ALA A 153 -6.71 -4.10 5.69
N CYS A 154 -7.15 -5.12 6.43
CA CYS A 154 -6.78 -5.38 7.83
C CYS A 154 -5.57 -6.32 7.98
N THR A 155 -4.88 -6.69 6.89
CA THR A 155 -3.73 -7.62 6.92
C THR A 155 -2.36 -6.94 6.94
N ALA A 156 -2.34 -5.61 6.94
CA ALA A 156 -1.14 -4.76 6.81
C ALA A 156 -0.42 -4.83 5.44
N ILE A 157 -0.88 -5.68 4.50
CA ILE A 157 -0.19 -5.92 3.22
C ILE A 157 0.03 -4.66 2.40
N GLU A 158 -0.92 -3.73 2.43
CA GLU A 158 -0.83 -2.44 1.71
C GLU A 158 0.37 -1.62 2.18
N SER A 159 0.52 -1.47 3.49
CA SER A 159 1.63 -0.72 4.09
C SER A 159 2.95 -1.45 3.90
N ILE A 160 2.96 -2.79 4.05
CA ILE A 160 4.15 -3.61 3.80
C ILE A 160 4.61 -3.49 2.35
N ALA A 161 3.70 -3.55 1.38
CA ALA A 161 3.99 -3.42 -0.03
C ALA A 161 4.56 -2.03 -0.36
N LEU A 162 3.96 -0.97 0.19
CA LEU A 162 4.42 0.41 0.03
C LEU A 162 5.88 0.57 0.52
N PHE A 163 6.14 0.21 1.77
CA PHE A 163 7.48 0.37 2.36
C PHE A 163 8.52 -0.53 1.71
N THR A 164 8.16 -1.78 1.41
CA THR A 164 9.06 -2.72 0.71
C THR A 164 9.42 -2.18 -0.67
N GLY A 165 8.42 -1.68 -1.42
CA GLY A 165 8.63 -1.05 -2.72
C GLY A 165 9.59 0.13 -2.65
N LEU A 166 9.32 1.09 -1.76
CA LEU A 166 10.16 2.28 -1.58
C LEU A 166 11.60 1.91 -1.17
N ILE A 167 11.76 1.05 -0.16
CA ILE A 167 13.08 0.69 0.38
C ILE A 167 13.93 -0.02 -0.67
N LEU A 168 13.37 -1.03 -1.34
CA LEU A 168 14.11 -1.82 -2.32
C LEU A 168 14.44 -1.04 -3.60
N ALA A 169 13.64 -0.03 -3.94
CA ALA A 169 13.84 0.80 -5.13
C ALA A 169 15.05 1.75 -5.06
N THR A 170 15.51 2.11 -3.85
CA THR A 170 16.66 3.01 -3.67
C THR A 170 17.97 2.42 -4.19
N ASP A 171 18.97 3.26 -4.46
CA ASP A 171 20.34 2.80 -4.78
C ASP A 171 21.20 2.62 -3.51
N ALA A 172 20.60 2.62 -2.31
CA ALA A 172 21.31 2.50 -1.04
C ALA A 172 22.00 1.14 -0.87
N ALA A 173 23.05 1.10 -0.04
CA ALA A 173 23.74 -0.14 0.30
C ALA A 173 22.79 -1.17 0.92
N GLY A 174 22.96 -2.46 0.57
CA GLY A 174 22.06 -3.54 0.99
C GLY A 174 21.88 -3.64 2.52
N ARG A 175 22.92 -3.35 3.31
CA ARG A 175 22.83 -3.30 4.78
C ARG A 175 21.81 -2.27 5.28
N ARG A 176 21.78 -1.08 4.68
CA ARG A 176 20.83 -0.01 5.05
C ARG A 176 19.41 -0.36 4.60
N LYS A 177 19.24 -0.98 3.43
CA LYS A 177 17.95 -1.52 2.98
C LYS A 177 17.42 -2.58 3.95
N LEU A 178 18.26 -3.53 4.35
CA LEU A 178 17.88 -4.56 5.31
C LEU A 178 17.49 -3.96 6.67
N MET A 179 18.25 -2.99 7.18
CA MET A 179 17.90 -2.27 8.40
C MET A 179 16.56 -1.56 8.28
N ALA A 180 16.29 -0.87 7.16
CA ALA A 180 15.01 -0.20 6.92
C ALA A 180 13.84 -1.19 6.78
N LEU A 181 14.05 -2.36 6.16
CA LEU A 181 13.03 -3.41 6.08
C LEU A 181 12.72 -3.99 7.47
N LEU A 182 13.75 -4.29 8.27
CA LEU A 182 13.57 -4.79 9.64
C LEU A 182 12.95 -3.74 10.57
N ALA A 183 13.21 -2.45 10.35
CA ALA A 183 12.60 -1.38 11.12
C ALA A 183 11.14 -1.08 10.72
N SER A 184 10.71 -1.49 9.52
CA SER A 184 9.36 -1.20 9.00
C SER A 184 8.47 -2.43 8.95
N VAL A 185 8.77 -3.42 8.10
CA VAL A 185 7.89 -4.56 7.78
C VAL A 185 7.39 -5.33 9.02
N PRO A 186 8.26 -5.85 9.91
CA PRO A 186 7.77 -6.61 11.07
C PRO A 186 7.05 -5.70 12.07
N VAL A 187 7.44 -4.44 12.18
CA VAL A 187 6.78 -3.47 13.07
C VAL A 187 5.36 -3.17 12.58
N ILE A 188 5.19 -2.93 11.28
CA ILE A 188 3.88 -2.75 10.63
C ILE A 188 2.99 -3.96 10.90
N TYR A 189 3.51 -5.17 10.70
CA TYR A 189 2.75 -6.40 10.88
C TYR A 189 2.30 -6.59 12.34
N VAL A 190 3.22 -6.43 13.30
CA VAL A 190 2.90 -6.58 14.73
C VAL A 190 1.91 -5.52 15.19
N LEU A 191 2.10 -4.25 14.82
CA LEU A 191 1.16 -3.17 15.16
C LEU A 191 -0.22 -3.42 14.56
N ASN A 192 -0.30 -4.00 13.36
CA ASN A 192 -1.55 -4.39 12.75
C ASN A 192 -2.28 -5.50 13.53
N LEU A 193 -1.56 -6.50 14.04
CA LEU A 193 -2.17 -7.52 14.91
C LEU A 193 -2.76 -6.91 16.20
N PHE A 194 -2.01 -6.01 16.85
CA PHE A 194 -2.51 -5.28 18.02
C PHE A 194 -3.73 -4.43 17.69
N ARG A 195 -3.71 -3.76 16.53
CA ARG A 195 -4.84 -2.99 16.03
C ARG A 195 -6.08 -3.86 15.84
N ASN A 196 -5.94 -5.03 15.22
CA ASN A 196 -7.06 -5.94 15.00
C ASN A 196 -7.58 -6.52 16.31
N ALA A 197 -6.70 -6.95 17.22
CA ALA A 197 -7.07 -7.43 18.53
C ALA A 197 -7.84 -6.36 19.32
N PHE A 198 -7.35 -5.12 19.31
CA PHE A 198 -8.05 -3.98 19.92
C PHE A 198 -9.46 -3.79 19.34
N VAL A 199 -9.60 -3.76 18.01
CA VAL A 199 -10.92 -3.55 17.37
C VAL A 199 -11.90 -4.66 17.72
N VAL A 200 -11.46 -5.93 17.66
CA VAL A 200 -12.30 -7.09 17.94
C VAL A 200 -12.73 -7.14 19.41
N ILE A 201 -11.80 -6.87 20.36
CA ILE A 201 -12.12 -6.83 21.79
C ILE A 201 -13.06 -5.66 22.10
N ALA A 202 -12.75 -4.45 21.61
CA ALA A 202 -13.54 -3.26 21.90
C ALA A 202 -14.97 -3.37 21.34
N THR A 203 -15.13 -4.00 20.17
CA THR A 203 -16.45 -4.31 19.60
C THR A 203 -17.16 -5.38 20.42
N GLY A 204 -16.46 -6.48 20.72
CA GLY A 204 -16.99 -7.61 21.48
C GLY A 204 -17.53 -7.24 22.86
N TYR A 205 -16.81 -6.39 23.59
CA TYR A 205 -17.16 -5.96 24.94
C TYR A 205 -17.84 -4.59 25.00
N LEU A 206 -18.25 -4.03 23.86
CA LEU A 206 -19.03 -2.79 23.80
C LEU A 206 -18.38 -1.61 24.54
N TRP A 207 -17.06 -1.43 24.38
CA TRP A 207 -16.28 -0.44 25.14
C TRP A 207 -16.77 1.01 24.94
N PHE A 208 -17.30 1.33 23.75
CA PHE A 208 -17.60 2.72 23.38
C PHE A 208 -19.09 3.01 23.23
N SER A 209 -19.92 2.00 22.97
CA SER A 209 -21.37 2.14 22.81
C SER A 209 -22.06 0.82 23.12
N SER A 210 -23.31 0.88 23.58
CA SER A 210 -24.17 -0.31 23.73
C SER A 210 -24.60 -0.90 22.39
N ASP A 211 -24.47 -0.13 21.30
CA ASP A 211 -24.65 -0.63 19.93
C ASP A 211 -23.30 -1.16 19.40
N PRO A 212 -23.21 -2.46 19.02
CA PRO A 212 -21.99 -3.04 18.47
C PRO A 212 -21.48 -2.33 17.22
N TYR A 213 -22.36 -1.82 16.37
CA TYR A 213 -21.96 -1.14 15.13
C TYR A 213 -21.26 0.20 15.43
N GLU A 214 -21.80 0.96 16.37
CA GLU A 214 -21.20 2.21 16.84
C GLU A 214 -19.89 1.95 17.59
N SER A 215 -19.84 0.90 18.43
CA SER A 215 -18.60 0.52 19.12
C SER A 215 -17.50 0.12 18.12
N PHE A 216 -17.85 -0.65 17.09
CA PHE A 216 -16.95 -0.98 15.99
C PHE A 216 -16.50 0.27 15.24
N TYR A 217 -17.40 1.19 14.92
CA TYR A 217 -17.06 2.43 14.21
C TYR A 217 -16.04 3.27 14.99
N VAL A 218 -16.26 3.48 16.29
CA VAL A 218 -15.31 4.23 17.14
C VAL A 218 -13.97 3.49 17.24
N ALA A 219 -13.99 2.19 17.45
CA ALA A 219 -12.75 1.40 17.55
C ALA A 219 -11.97 1.38 16.23
N HIS A 220 -12.62 1.07 15.11
CA HIS A 220 -12.01 0.83 13.81
C HIS A 220 -11.73 2.14 13.04
N ALA A 221 -12.76 2.97 12.85
CA ALA A 221 -12.72 4.11 11.93
C ALA A 221 -12.14 5.37 12.57
N VAL A 222 -12.18 5.46 13.91
CA VAL A 222 -11.61 6.60 14.67
C VAL A 222 -10.29 6.20 15.31
N LEU A 223 -10.32 5.39 16.37
CA LEU A 223 -9.14 5.17 17.22
C LEU A 223 -8.04 4.38 16.51
N ALA A 224 -8.37 3.22 15.95
CA ALA A 224 -7.42 2.39 15.23
C ALA A 224 -6.86 3.11 13.99
N LYS A 225 -7.71 3.84 13.26
CA LYS A 225 -7.28 4.58 12.07
C LYS A 225 -6.29 5.70 12.42
N VAL A 226 -6.57 6.48 13.47
CA VAL A 226 -5.65 7.52 13.97
C VAL A 226 -4.35 6.89 14.48
N GLY A 227 -4.44 5.85 15.30
CA GLY A 227 -3.27 5.14 15.83
C GLY A 227 -2.36 4.58 14.73
N SER A 228 -2.93 3.87 13.75
CA SER A 228 -2.19 3.35 12.60
C SER A 228 -1.57 4.46 11.75
N THR A 229 -2.27 5.59 11.57
CA THR A 229 -1.72 6.74 10.82
C THR A 229 -0.49 7.30 11.52
N LEU A 230 -0.55 7.52 12.83
CA LEU A 230 0.59 8.00 13.62
C LEU A 230 1.77 7.01 13.58
N ALA A 231 1.48 5.72 13.70
CA ALA A 231 2.49 4.67 13.58
C ALA A 231 3.17 4.68 12.21
N LEU A 232 2.40 4.78 11.11
CA LEU A 232 2.95 4.83 9.76
C LEU A 232 3.79 6.09 9.53
N VAL A 233 3.40 7.24 10.09
CA VAL A 233 4.22 8.47 10.05
C VAL A 233 5.54 8.27 10.78
N ALA A 234 5.52 7.65 11.97
CA ALA A 234 6.75 7.35 12.71
C ALA A 234 7.67 6.38 11.95
N ILE A 235 7.10 5.33 11.35
CA ILE A 235 7.85 4.36 10.54
C ILE A 235 8.40 5.03 9.28
N ALA A 236 7.62 5.88 8.61
CA ALA A 236 8.08 6.68 7.48
C ALA A 236 9.26 7.56 7.85
N TYR A 237 9.19 8.25 9.00
CA TYR A 237 10.30 9.07 9.50
C TYR A 237 11.57 8.24 9.70
N VAL A 238 11.48 7.07 10.35
CA VAL A 238 12.63 6.17 10.54
C VAL A 238 13.21 5.67 9.22
N VAL A 239 12.35 5.29 8.27
CA VAL A 239 12.78 4.81 6.95
C VAL A 239 13.48 5.91 6.16
N LEU A 240 12.93 7.13 6.14
CA LEU A 240 13.54 8.29 5.47
C LEU A 240 14.87 8.68 6.12
N TRP A 241 14.97 8.55 7.45
CA TRP A 241 16.23 8.77 8.17
C TRP A 241 17.30 7.74 7.82
N LEU A 242 16.94 6.46 7.66
CA LEU A 242 17.85 5.39 7.22
C LEU A 242 18.21 5.46 5.73
N LEU A 243 17.30 6.00 4.91
CA LEU A 243 17.37 6.08 3.45
C LEU A 243 17.13 7.51 2.95
N PRO A 244 18.09 8.44 3.16
CA PRO A 244 17.96 9.82 2.70
C PRO A 244 17.81 9.95 1.18
N GLU A 245 18.19 8.92 0.41
CA GLU A 245 17.97 8.87 -1.05
C GLU A 245 16.49 9.00 -1.43
N LEU A 246 15.57 8.58 -0.54
CA LEU A 246 14.14 8.77 -0.75
C LEU A 246 13.74 10.24 -0.60
N LEU A 247 14.39 10.99 0.30
CA LEU A 247 14.16 12.43 0.47
C LEU A 247 14.59 13.18 -0.79
N ASP A 248 15.74 12.82 -1.39
CA ASP A 248 16.20 13.43 -2.64
C ASP A 248 15.15 13.32 -3.76
N VAL A 249 14.51 12.15 -3.89
CA VAL A 249 13.46 11.90 -4.89
C VAL A 249 12.21 12.72 -4.60
N ILE A 250 11.81 12.80 -3.32
CA ILE A 250 10.66 13.60 -2.89
C ILE A 250 10.90 15.08 -3.18
N ASP A 251 12.07 15.61 -2.83
CA ASP A 251 12.43 17.01 -3.03
C ASP A 251 12.43 17.38 -4.53
N GLU A 252 12.97 16.50 -5.37
CA GLU A 252 12.96 16.71 -6.81
C GLU A 252 11.53 16.76 -7.36
N PHE A 253 10.69 15.81 -6.95
CA PHE A 253 9.28 15.75 -7.37
C PHE A 253 8.47 16.97 -6.87
N VAL A 254 8.66 17.39 -5.62
CA VAL A 254 8.01 18.59 -5.06
C VAL A 254 8.47 19.85 -5.78
N SER A 255 9.76 19.95 -6.12
CA SER A 255 10.30 21.10 -6.85
C SER A 255 9.66 21.25 -8.24
N LEU A 256 9.39 20.12 -8.92
CA LEU A 256 8.69 20.08 -10.19
C LEU A 256 7.26 20.61 -10.06
N LEU A 257 6.51 20.16 -9.04
CA LEU A 257 5.15 20.62 -8.80
C LEU A 257 5.09 22.11 -8.50
N ARG A 258 6.06 22.64 -7.72
CA ARG A 258 6.13 24.09 -7.42
C ARG A 258 6.44 24.94 -8.65
N ARG A 259 7.31 24.47 -9.55
CA ARG A 259 7.68 25.21 -10.77
C ARG A 259 6.53 25.32 -11.78
N ARG A 260 5.59 24.36 -11.76
CA ARG A 260 4.45 24.31 -12.68
C ARG A 260 3.24 25.13 -12.20
N GLY A 261 3.25 25.59 -10.95
CA GLY A 261 2.22 26.46 -10.36
C GLY A 261 2.51 27.97 -10.45
N ARG A 262 3.53 28.36 -11.22
CA ARG A 262 3.83 29.74 -11.63
C ARG A 262 3.78 29.81 -13.15
#